data_AF-A0A7C6U4S6-F1
#
_entry.id   AF-A0A7C6U4S6-F1
#
_cell.length_a   1.000
_cell.length_b   1.000
_cell.length_c   1.000
_cell.angle_alpha   90.00
_cell.angle_beta   90.00
_cell.angle_gamma   90.00
#
_symmetry.space_group_name_H-M   'P 1'
#
loop_
_entity.id
_entity.type
_entity.pdbx_description
1 polymer ?
#
loop_
_entity_poly.entity_id
_entity_poly.type
_entity_poly.pdbx_seq_one_letter_code
_entity_poly.pdbx_strand_id
1 'polypeptide(L)'
;MLFSLLLLFSGCAGNKLKTVADELIVEFSTETITESLELPEAIDGVKISWLSNNPSVLSNEGILARQEEDVEVELYASLTFKGKRHSLTFTFLVPRAEKKPIDEEKPGNGGTPGNGDKPDIDLPAYYDGFEGLIGESLKAFLHDLIDDHNKQSYDSAKQHLLKSDEDSNNPNNFILFYSGLSISKSVLISANVWDREHVWAKSHGGFSNNSIPGSDLHNLKPSNKTANNRRGNLDFDEGGTRLEITYGPGSTFNYVDSNSFEPRDEDKGDVARIIFYMAVRYEGDKSGEPDLELNDRVNNGKNPYMGRVSVLLKWNREDPVDDFEKNRNEVIYSIQGNRNPFIDNPDFAEMIWG
;
A
#
# COMPACT_ATOMS: atom_id res chain seq x y z
N MET A 1 -35.02 15.73 35.34
CA MET A 1 -35.80 14.63 35.93
C MET A 1 -36.44 13.87 34.77
N LEU A 2 -35.80 12.80 34.31
CA LEU A 2 -36.42 11.74 33.51
C LEU A 2 -35.59 10.48 33.75
N PHE A 3 -36.25 9.47 34.30
CA PHE A 3 -35.71 8.15 34.62
C PHE A 3 -35.45 7.37 33.33
N SER A 4 -34.38 6.56 33.27
CA SER A 4 -34.39 5.38 32.42
C SER A 4 -33.68 4.21 33.09
N LEU A 5 -34.54 3.39 33.70
CA LEU A 5 -34.53 1.94 33.89
C LEU A 5 -33.29 1.20 33.35
N LEU A 6 -32.41 0.77 34.26
CA LEU A 6 -31.31 -0.15 33.97
C LEU A 6 -31.86 -1.58 33.88
N LEU A 7 -32.34 -1.97 32.69
CA LEU A 7 -32.65 -3.36 32.34
C LEU A 7 -31.36 -4.07 31.93
N LEU A 8 -30.84 -4.89 32.84
CA LEU A 8 -29.79 -5.88 32.57
C LEU A 8 -30.33 -6.95 31.60
N PHE A 9 -30.25 -6.69 30.30
CA PHE A 9 -30.26 -7.75 29.31
C PHE A 9 -28.82 -8.21 29.08
N SER A 10 -28.54 -9.45 29.50
CA SER A 10 -27.39 -10.21 29.01
C SER A 10 -27.62 -10.50 27.52
N GLY A 11 -27.40 -9.48 26.68
CA GLY A 11 -27.53 -9.52 25.24
C GLY A 11 -26.22 -9.99 24.62
N CYS A 12 -26.31 -10.93 23.68
CA CYS A 12 -25.20 -11.39 22.86
C CYS A 12 -24.40 -10.19 22.30
N ALA A 13 -23.07 -10.32 22.20
CA ALA A 13 -22.16 -9.24 21.77
C ALA A 13 -22.57 -8.49 20.48
N GLY A 14 -23.34 -9.14 19.58
CA GLY A 14 -23.87 -8.49 18.37
C GLY A 14 -24.94 -7.42 18.65
N ASN A 15 -25.76 -7.57 19.70
CA ASN A 15 -26.75 -6.55 20.06
C ASN A 15 -26.08 -5.27 20.57
N LYS A 16 -24.94 -5.40 21.26
CA LYS A 16 -24.24 -4.25 21.86
C LYS A 16 -23.52 -3.40 20.81
N LEU A 17 -22.81 -4.06 19.89
CA LEU A 17 -22.19 -3.39 18.74
C LEU A 17 -23.22 -2.65 17.90
N LYS A 18 -24.38 -3.28 17.64
CA LYS A 18 -25.46 -2.66 16.88
C LYS A 18 -26.04 -1.43 17.60
N THR A 19 -26.29 -1.51 18.91
CA THR A 19 -26.81 -0.37 19.67
C THR A 19 -25.87 0.82 19.64
N VAL A 20 -24.57 0.61 19.85
CA VAL A 20 -23.57 1.69 19.75
C VAL A 20 -23.45 2.21 18.33
N ALA A 21 -23.58 1.33 17.33
CA ALA A 21 -23.57 1.75 15.94
C ALA A 21 -24.75 2.66 15.58
N ASP A 22 -25.97 2.27 15.99
CA ASP A 22 -27.18 3.07 15.81
C ASP A 22 -27.06 4.44 16.52
N GLU A 23 -26.41 4.50 17.69
CA GLU A 23 -26.13 5.74 18.43
C GLU A 23 -25.18 6.67 17.67
N LEU A 24 -24.05 6.14 17.18
CA LEU A 24 -23.09 6.91 16.38
C LEU A 24 -23.70 7.40 15.06
N ILE A 25 -24.55 6.59 14.41
CA ILE A 25 -25.29 7.00 13.20
C ILE A 25 -26.14 8.24 13.46
N VAL A 26 -26.80 8.31 14.61
CA VAL A 26 -27.60 9.48 14.98
C VAL A 26 -26.72 10.68 15.29
N GLU A 27 -25.65 10.48 16.06
CA GLU A 27 -24.71 11.53 16.47
C GLU A 27 -24.01 12.21 15.29
N PHE A 28 -23.54 11.42 14.31
CA PHE A 28 -22.78 11.88 13.16
C PHE A 28 -23.62 11.91 11.87
N SER A 29 -24.93 12.15 11.99
CA SER A 29 -25.87 12.19 10.87
C SER A 29 -25.79 13.44 9.99
N THR A 30 -24.99 14.44 10.37
CA THR A 30 -24.85 15.68 9.61
C THR A 30 -23.99 15.48 8.37
N GLU A 31 -24.44 15.94 7.21
CA GLU A 31 -23.67 15.87 5.97
C GLU A 31 -22.63 17.00 5.84
N THR A 32 -22.63 17.99 6.73
CA THR A 32 -21.74 19.15 6.65
C THR A 32 -21.20 19.53 8.02
N ILE A 33 -19.89 19.69 8.14
CA ILE A 33 -19.22 20.08 9.39
C ILE A 33 -18.37 21.35 9.19
N THR A 34 -18.39 22.23 10.17
CA THR A 34 -17.60 23.48 10.17
C THR A 34 -16.75 23.66 11.43
N GLU A 35 -16.87 22.73 12.37
CA GLU A 35 -16.16 22.69 13.65
C GLU A 35 -15.57 21.29 13.86
N SER A 36 -14.58 21.19 14.75
CA SER A 36 -14.01 19.90 15.17
C SER A 36 -15.07 18.98 15.77
N LEU A 37 -14.90 17.68 15.58
CA LEU A 37 -15.77 16.63 16.10
C LEU A 37 -15.22 16.10 17.43
N GLU A 38 -16.10 15.82 18.37
CA GLU A 38 -15.76 15.09 19.59
C GLU A 38 -15.91 13.59 19.32
N LEU A 39 -14.79 12.89 19.20
CA LEU A 39 -14.78 11.48 18.81
C LEU A 39 -14.65 10.57 20.04
N PRO A 40 -15.69 9.81 20.43
CA PRO A 40 -15.62 8.95 21.61
C PRO A 40 -14.70 7.75 21.36
N GLU A 41 -13.80 7.44 22.31
CA GLU A 41 -12.95 6.23 22.27
C GLU A 41 -13.68 4.97 22.77
N ALA A 42 -14.81 5.14 23.47
CA ALA A 42 -15.66 4.03 23.91
C ALA A 42 -17.08 4.47 24.27
N ILE A 43 -18.07 3.63 23.97
CA ILE A 43 -19.47 3.80 24.39
C ILE A 43 -19.96 2.47 24.97
N ASP A 44 -20.48 2.49 26.20
CA ASP A 44 -20.98 1.30 26.91
C ASP A 44 -19.98 0.11 26.84
N GLY A 45 -18.68 0.38 26.99
CA GLY A 45 -17.63 -0.64 26.95
C GLY A 45 -17.36 -1.27 25.57
N VAL A 46 -18.00 -0.80 24.50
CA VAL A 46 -17.56 -0.99 23.11
C VAL A 46 -16.41 0.00 22.87
N LYS A 47 -15.24 -0.50 22.48
CA LYS A 47 -14.11 0.36 22.09
C LYS A 47 -14.35 0.90 20.69
N ILE A 48 -13.99 2.16 20.45
CA ILE A 48 -14.16 2.83 19.17
C ILE A 48 -12.80 3.42 18.77
N SER A 49 -12.37 3.19 17.54
CA SER A 49 -11.21 3.85 16.94
C SER A 49 -11.62 4.57 15.67
N TRP A 50 -11.04 5.74 15.43
CA TRP A 50 -11.41 6.64 14.34
C TRP A 50 -10.26 6.80 13.35
N LEU A 51 -10.61 6.87 12.06
CA LEU A 51 -9.65 7.17 10.99
C LEU A 51 -10.32 8.10 9.98
N SER A 52 -9.64 9.16 9.58
CA SER A 52 -10.05 10.04 8.50
C SER A 52 -9.32 9.68 7.21
N ASN A 53 -10.02 9.68 6.07
CA ASN A 53 -9.39 9.54 4.75
C ASN A 53 -8.56 10.77 4.36
N ASN A 54 -8.73 11.89 5.06
CA ASN A 54 -7.98 13.12 4.86
C ASN A 54 -7.62 13.77 6.22
N PRO A 55 -6.60 13.25 6.94
CA PRO A 55 -6.17 13.76 8.23
C PRO A 55 -5.72 15.23 8.23
N SER A 56 -5.40 15.77 7.05
CA SER A 56 -5.06 17.19 6.88
C SER A 56 -6.27 18.13 6.94
N VAL A 57 -7.49 17.59 6.77
CA VAL A 57 -8.76 18.33 6.84
C VAL A 57 -9.56 17.98 8.08
N LEU A 58 -9.63 16.71 8.47
CA LEU A 58 -10.22 16.25 9.73
C LEU A 58 -9.29 15.18 10.30
N SER A 59 -8.67 15.41 11.46
CA SER A 59 -7.74 14.42 12.04
C SER A 59 -8.47 13.21 12.64
N ASN A 60 -7.72 12.18 13.01
CA ASN A 60 -8.25 10.98 13.68
C ASN A 60 -8.77 11.26 15.10
N GLU A 61 -8.39 12.41 15.67
CA GLU A 61 -8.88 12.95 16.94
C GLU A 61 -10.05 13.92 16.75
N GLY A 62 -10.54 14.07 15.51
CA GLY A 62 -11.67 14.94 15.18
C GLY A 62 -11.31 16.42 14.99
N ILE A 63 -10.02 16.76 14.91
CA ILE A 63 -9.59 18.16 14.77
C ILE A 63 -9.80 18.62 13.32
N LEU A 64 -10.63 19.65 13.12
CA LEU A 64 -10.96 20.18 11.80
C LEU A 64 -10.00 21.30 11.35
N ALA A 65 -9.48 21.19 10.13
CA ALA A 65 -8.68 22.18 9.43
C ALA A 65 -9.28 22.50 8.05
N ARG A 66 -10.08 23.57 7.97
CA ARG A 66 -10.79 23.99 6.75
C ARG A 66 -9.82 24.53 5.69
N GLN A 67 -10.03 24.14 4.43
CA GLN A 67 -9.19 24.46 3.28
C GLN A 67 -9.74 25.63 2.45
N GLU A 68 -9.06 26.01 1.37
CA GLU A 68 -9.52 27.07 0.45
C GLU A 68 -10.69 26.64 -0.47
N GLU A 69 -10.90 25.34 -0.60
CA GLU A 69 -11.97 24.71 -1.37
C GLU A 69 -12.86 23.86 -0.45
N ASP A 70 -14.07 23.58 -0.92
CA ASP A 70 -14.96 22.63 -0.24
C ASP A 70 -14.36 21.24 -0.39
N VAL A 71 -14.17 20.53 0.72
CA VAL A 71 -13.55 19.20 0.73
C VAL A 71 -14.52 18.21 1.33
N GLU A 72 -14.79 17.12 0.62
CA GLU A 72 -15.49 15.97 1.20
C GLU A 72 -14.48 15.08 1.94
N VAL A 73 -14.81 14.69 3.15
CA VAL A 73 -13.98 13.84 4.02
C VAL A 73 -14.82 12.67 4.51
N GLU A 74 -14.23 11.48 4.50
CA GLU A 74 -14.82 10.30 5.11
C GLU A 74 -14.12 10.00 6.45
N LEU A 75 -14.94 9.80 7.48
CA LEU A 75 -14.51 9.41 8.82
C LEU A 75 -15.04 8.02 9.12
N TYR A 76 -14.13 7.08 9.41
CA TYR A 76 -14.43 5.70 9.71
C TYR A 76 -14.39 5.45 11.22
N ALA A 77 -15.44 4.82 11.76
CA ALA A 77 -15.48 4.36 13.15
C ALA A 77 -15.41 2.82 13.20
N SER A 78 -14.42 2.27 13.91
CA SER A 78 -14.30 0.83 14.16
C SER A 78 -14.70 0.49 15.60
N LEU A 79 -15.80 -0.25 15.76
CA LEU A 79 -16.36 -0.65 17.03
C LEU A 79 -15.89 -2.07 17.38
N THR A 80 -15.32 -2.27 18.57
CA THR A 80 -14.87 -3.59 19.05
C THR A 80 -15.48 -3.94 20.41
N PHE A 81 -16.11 -5.11 20.51
CA PHE A 81 -16.63 -5.65 21.77
C PHE A 81 -16.50 -7.18 21.84
N LYS A 82 -15.77 -7.67 22.85
CA LYS A 82 -15.54 -9.11 23.11
C LYS A 82 -15.08 -9.89 21.85
N GLY A 83 -14.15 -9.31 21.10
CA GLY A 83 -13.58 -9.91 19.89
C GLY A 83 -14.48 -9.83 18.64
N LYS A 84 -15.68 -9.27 18.74
CA LYS A 84 -16.51 -8.93 17.58
C LYS A 84 -16.27 -7.49 17.17
N ARG A 85 -16.38 -7.23 15.87
CA ARG A 85 -16.17 -5.91 15.26
C ARG A 85 -17.39 -5.46 14.45
N HIS A 86 -17.55 -4.15 14.28
CA HIS A 86 -18.50 -3.51 13.38
C HIS A 86 -17.90 -2.16 12.93
N SER A 87 -18.07 -1.78 11.67
CA SER A 87 -17.50 -0.53 11.13
C SER A 87 -18.61 0.36 10.59
N LEU A 88 -18.41 1.68 10.70
CA LEU A 88 -19.28 2.71 10.15
C LEU A 88 -18.45 3.71 9.35
N THR A 89 -19.06 4.30 8.33
CA THR A 89 -18.48 5.39 7.55
C THR A 89 -19.41 6.60 7.64
N PHE A 90 -18.83 7.76 7.92
CA PHE A 90 -19.50 9.05 7.91
C PHE A 90 -18.87 9.93 6.85
N THR A 91 -19.68 10.44 5.93
CA THR A 91 -19.23 11.36 4.89
C THR A 91 -19.61 12.78 5.27
N PHE A 92 -18.63 13.67 5.32
CA PHE A 92 -18.81 15.07 5.67
C PHE A 92 -18.31 15.98 4.56
N LEU A 93 -19.16 16.91 4.12
CA LEU A 93 -18.72 18.09 3.41
C LEU A 93 -18.11 19.08 4.40
N VAL A 94 -16.86 19.46 4.19
CA VAL A 94 -16.17 20.53 4.91
C VAL A 94 -16.14 21.77 4.01
N PRO A 95 -17.01 22.77 4.23
CA PRO A 95 -17.02 23.96 3.39
C PRO A 95 -15.70 24.73 3.53
N ARG A 96 -15.22 25.30 2.43
CA ARG A 96 -14.05 26.17 2.37
C ARG A 96 -14.08 27.21 3.48
N ALA A 97 -12.92 27.54 4.04
CA ALA A 97 -12.82 28.59 5.05
C ALA A 97 -13.38 29.92 4.50
N GLU A 98 -14.26 30.58 5.27
CA GLU A 98 -14.72 31.91 4.89
C GLU A 98 -13.52 32.88 4.88
N LYS A 99 -13.25 33.48 3.73
CA LYS A 99 -12.26 34.56 3.64
C LYS A 99 -12.71 35.67 4.57
N LYS A 100 -11.88 36.00 5.57
CA LYS A 100 -12.00 37.27 6.30
C LYS A 100 -12.05 38.40 5.24
N PRO A 101 -12.91 39.42 5.39
CA PRO A 101 -13.04 40.46 4.40
C PRO A 101 -11.70 41.18 4.25
N ILE A 102 -11.11 41.07 3.06
CA ILE A 102 -9.97 41.85 2.59
C ILE A 102 -10.42 42.46 1.27
N ASP A 103 -10.12 43.74 1.13
CA ASP A 103 -10.62 44.67 0.12
C ASP A 103 -10.54 44.19 -1.33
N GLU A 104 -11.47 44.73 -2.10
CA GLU A 104 -11.83 44.44 -3.48
C GLU A 104 -10.65 44.36 -4.47
N GLU A 105 -10.62 43.29 -5.28
CA GLU A 105 -10.39 43.42 -6.73
C GLU A 105 -11.13 42.32 -7.52
N LYS A 106 -11.69 42.73 -8.66
CA LYS A 106 -12.76 42.09 -9.45
C LYS A 106 -12.18 41.46 -10.76
N PRO A 107 -12.96 40.73 -11.59
CA PRO A 107 -12.84 39.29 -11.76
C PRO A 107 -12.36 38.84 -13.16
N GLY A 108 -11.86 37.60 -13.25
CA GLY A 108 -11.64 36.86 -14.50
C GLY A 108 -12.45 35.56 -14.52
N ASN A 109 -13.49 35.54 -15.35
CA ASN A 109 -14.36 34.43 -15.76
C ASN A 109 -13.51 33.20 -16.21
N GLY A 110 -13.75 31.94 -15.83
CA GLY A 110 -15.01 31.19 -15.87
C GLY A 110 -14.90 30.10 -16.95
N GLY A 111 -14.55 28.87 -16.55
CA GLY A 111 -14.50 27.69 -17.43
C GLY A 111 -14.50 26.41 -16.60
N THR A 112 -15.67 25.77 -16.50
CA THR A 112 -15.94 24.47 -15.84
C THR A 112 -15.14 23.32 -16.43
N PRO A 113 -14.54 22.44 -15.61
CA PRO A 113 -14.54 20.98 -15.81
C PRO A 113 -15.72 20.40 -15.00
N GLY A 114 -16.63 19.62 -15.59
CA GLY A 114 -16.31 18.27 -16.02
C GLY A 114 -16.56 17.35 -14.83
N ASN A 115 -17.78 16.80 -14.77
CA ASN A 115 -18.28 15.85 -13.79
C ASN A 115 -17.19 14.80 -13.46
N GLY A 116 -16.64 14.82 -12.25
CA GLY A 116 -15.70 13.81 -11.77
C GLY A 116 -16.45 12.53 -11.48
N ASP A 117 -16.30 11.55 -12.35
CA ASP A 117 -16.72 10.18 -12.12
C ASP A 117 -16.11 9.65 -10.81
N LYS A 118 -16.96 9.03 -10.00
CA LYS A 118 -16.57 8.18 -8.86
C LYS A 118 -15.57 7.12 -9.34
N PRO A 119 -14.47 6.83 -8.60
CA PRO A 119 -13.85 5.53 -8.73
C PRO A 119 -14.76 4.52 -8.05
N ASP A 120 -15.65 3.92 -8.85
CA ASP A 120 -16.26 2.63 -8.55
C ASP A 120 -15.12 1.60 -8.61
N ILE A 121 -14.40 1.40 -7.50
CA ILE A 121 -13.38 0.35 -7.46
C ILE A 121 -14.12 -0.97 -7.32
N ASP A 122 -14.54 -1.53 -8.46
CA ASP A 122 -14.93 -2.93 -8.60
C ASP A 122 -13.68 -3.79 -8.38
N LEU A 123 -13.24 -3.91 -7.12
CA LEU A 123 -12.21 -4.87 -6.76
C LEU A 123 -12.76 -6.26 -7.07
N PRO A 124 -11.96 -7.15 -7.68
CA PRO A 124 -12.41 -8.51 -7.92
C PRO A 124 -12.93 -9.13 -6.62
N ALA A 125 -13.93 -10.03 -6.71
CA ALA A 125 -14.47 -10.80 -5.58
C ALA A 125 -13.40 -11.54 -4.75
N TYR A 126 -12.17 -11.61 -5.27
CA TYR A 126 -10.97 -12.02 -4.55
C TYR A 126 -10.75 -11.25 -3.23
N TYR A 127 -11.21 -9.99 -3.12
CA TYR A 127 -11.05 -9.16 -1.92
C TYR A 127 -12.31 -9.06 -1.06
N ASP A 128 -13.38 -9.80 -1.36
CA ASP A 128 -14.64 -9.74 -0.60
C ASP A 128 -14.40 -9.89 0.92
N GLY A 129 -14.90 -8.93 1.70
CA GLY A 129 -14.74 -8.91 3.15
C GLY A 129 -13.65 -7.98 3.67
N PHE A 130 -12.91 -7.30 2.78
CA PHE A 130 -11.98 -6.24 3.18
C PHE A 130 -12.71 -4.97 3.65
N GLU A 131 -13.99 -4.80 3.32
CA GLU A 131 -14.72 -3.55 3.51
C GLU A 131 -14.71 -3.09 4.96
N GLY A 132 -14.18 -1.89 5.20
CA GLY A 132 -14.08 -1.29 6.54
C GLY A 132 -12.98 -1.86 7.42
N LEU A 133 -12.06 -2.69 6.88
CA LEU A 133 -10.82 -3.09 7.53
C LEU A 133 -9.71 -2.05 7.26
N ILE A 134 -8.92 -1.75 8.29
CA ILE A 134 -7.76 -0.84 8.24
C ILE A 134 -6.67 -1.31 9.20
N GLY A 135 -5.46 -0.75 9.10
CA GLY A 135 -4.31 -1.06 9.96
C GLY A 135 -4.05 -2.56 10.06
N GLU A 136 -3.77 -3.04 11.27
CA GLU A 136 -3.54 -4.45 11.55
C GLU A 136 -4.69 -5.38 11.13
N SER A 137 -5.94 -4.89 11.10
CA SER A 137 -7.08 -5.74 10.68
C SER A 137 -7.12 -5.97 9.19
N LEU A 138 -6.75 -4.95 8.39
CA LEU A 138 -6.58 -5.11 6.94
C LEU A 138 -5.32 -5.90 6.63
N LYS A 139 -4.22 -5.63 7.33
CA LYS A 139 -2.97 -6.39 7.20
C LYS A 139 -3.21 -7.89 7.42
N ALA A 140 -3.87 -8.26 8.52
CA ALA A 140 -4.19 -9.66 8.81
C ALA A 140 -5.13 -10.29 7.76
N PHE A 141 -6.15 -9.54 7.29
CA PHE A 141 -7.04 -10.03 6.22
C PHE A 141 -6.28 -10.30 4.92
N LEU A 142 -5.41 -9.36 4.51
CA LEU A 142 -4.61 -9.53 3.30
C LEU A 142 -3.56 -10.63 3.46
N HIS A 143 -2.96 -10.77 4.65
CA HIS A 143 -2.07 -11.90 4.98
C HIS A 143 -2.82 -13.22 4.78
N ASP A 144 -3.94 -13.44 5.47
CA ASP A 144 -4.76 -14.65 5.33
C ASP A 144 -5.15 -14.96 3.87
N LEU A 145 -5.33 -13.93 3.03
CA LEU A 145 -5.67 -14.06 1.62
C LEU A 145 -4.50 -14.51 0.74
N ILE A 146 -3.27 -14.08 1.07
CA ILE A 146 -2.09 -14.26 0.22
C ILE A 146 -1.03 -15.17 0.83
N ASP A 147 -1.17 -15.60 2.08
CA ASP A 147 -0.22 -16.35 2.91
C ASP A 147 0.22 -17.71 2.35
N ASP A 148 -0.34 -18.15 1.22
CA ASP A 148 0.05 -19.37 0.53
C ASP A 148 0.25 -19.11 -0.97
N HIS A 149 1.21 -19.83 -1.55
CA HIS A 149 1.46 -19.80 -2.99
C HIS A 149 2.15 -21.06 -3.49
N ASN A 150 1.96 -21.34 -4.77
CA ASN A 150 2.63 -22.43 -5.45
C ASN A 150 4.11 -22.08 -5.64
N LYS A 151 4.93 -22.58 -4.73
CA LYS A 151 6.38 -22.45 -4.75
C LYS A 151 6.98 -22.87 -6.10
N GLN A 152 7.73 -21.96 -6.71
CA GLN A 152 8.48 -22.23 -7.93
C GLN A 152 9.90 -22.71 -7.66
N SER A 153 10.50 -23.41 -8.62
CA SER A 153 11.93 -23.71 -8.55
C SER A 153 12.75 -22.49 -8.92
N TYR A 154 13.94 -22.35 -8.35
CA TYR A 154 14.84 -21.24 -8.70
C TYR A 154 15.20 -21.21 -10.19
N ASP A 155 15.24 -22.37 -10.86
CA ASP A 155 15.50 -22.44 -12.30
C ASP A 155 14.28 -22.09 -13.15
N SER A 156 13.07 -22.51 -12.76
CA SER A 156 11.84 -22.11 -13.45
C SER A 156 11.55 -20.61 -13.26
N ALA A 157 11.92 -20.02 -12.12
CA ALA A 157 11.78 -18.59 -11.87
C ALA A 157 12.41 -17.74 -12.98
N LYS A 158 13.55 -18.15 -13.55
CA LYS A 158 14.17 -17.44 -14.69
C LYS A 158 13.21 -17.32 -15.87
N GLN A 159 12.54 -18.42 -16.23
CA GLN A 159 11.61 -18.46 -17.36
C GLN A 159 10.33 -17.68 -17.06
N HIS A 160 9.87 -17.72 -15.81
CA HIS A 160 8.72 -16.92 -15.37
C HIS A 160 9.01 -15.42 -15.47
N LEU A 161 10.20 -14.96 -15.09
CA LEU A 161 10.57 -13.54 -15.22
C LEU A 161 10.62 -13.05 -16.67
N LEU A 162 11.05 -13.89 -17.61
CA LEU A 162 11.00 -13.53 -19.04
C LEU A 162 9.56 -13.38 -19.55
N LYS A 163 8.57 -13.94 -18.86
CA LYS A 163 7.15 -13.80 -19.20
C LYS A 163 6.49 -12.65 -18.44
N SER A 164 6.78 -12.52 -17.15
CA SER A 164 6.15 -11.50 -16.29
C SER A 164 6.64 -10.10 -16.59
N ASP A 165 7.88 -9.96 -17.06
CA ASP A 165 8.51 -8.67 -17.36
C ASP A 165 8.76 -8.49 -18.87
N GLU A 166 7.96 -9.18 -19.71
CA GLU A 166 7.99 -9.06 -21.17
C GLU A 166 7.75 -7.60 -21.62
N ASP A 167 8.54 -7.14 -22.60
CA ASP A 167 8.35 -5.82 -23.19
C ASP A 167 7.13 -5.83 -24.10
N SER A 168 6.09 -5.06 -23.74
CA SER A 168 4.84 -4.97 -24.48
C SER A 168 5.00 -4.42 -25.91
N ASN A 169 6.06 -3.64 -26.16
CA ASN A 169 6.37 -3.11 -27.49
C ASN A 169 7.21 -4.09 -28.33
N ASN A 170 7.85 -5.07 -27.70
CA ASN A 170 8.62 -6.11 -28.36
C ASN A 170 8.60 -7.42 -27.57
N PRO A 171 7.65 -8.34 -27.84
CA PRO A 171 7.49 -9.60 -27.11
C PRO A 171 8.69 -10.56 -27.16
N ASN A 172 9.67 -10.31 -28.03
CA ASN A 172 10.94 -11.07 -28.02
C ASN A 172 11.93 -10.56 -26.97
N ASN A 173 11.62 -9.44 -26.31
CA ASN A 173 12.40 -8.79 -25.28
C ASN A 173 11.68 -8.82 -23.93
N PHE A 174 12.43 -8.45 -22.89
CA PHE A 174 11.95 -8.21 -21.53
C PHE A 174 12.68 -6.98 -20.96
N ILE A 175 12.04 -6.29 -20.01
CA ILE A 175 12.56 -5.07 -19.40
C ILE A 175 13.41 -5.40 -18.18
N LEU A 176 14.61 -4.80 -18.11
CA LEU A 176 15.49 -4.94 -16.95
C LEU A 176 15.18 -3.92 -15.87
N PHE A 177 14.75 -4.42 -14.70
CA PHE A 177 14.48 -3.65 -13.49
C PHE A 177 15.69 -2.82 -13.04
N TYR A 178 15.42 -1.65 -12.48
CA TYR A 178 16.35 -0.55 -12.18
C TYR A 178 16.97 0.14 -13.39
N SER A 179 16.88 -0.40 -14.61
CA SER A 179 17.48 0.23 -15.79
C SER A 179 16.48 0.64 -16.85
N GLY A 180 15.28 0.07 -16.87
CA GLY A 180 14.30 0.25 -17.94
C GLY A 180 14.78 -0.30 -19.30
N LEU A 181 15.91 -1.02 -19.34
CA LEU A 181 16.50 -1.46 -20.59
C LEU A 181 15.77 -2.70 -21.13
N SER A 182 15.20 -2.58 -22.32
CA SER A 182 14.65 -3.71 -23.08
C SER A 182 15.76 -4.54 -23.73
N ILE A 183 15.85 -5.82 -23.39
CA ILE A 183 16.85 -6.74 -23.95
C ILE A 183 16.22 -8.05 -24.47
N SER A 184 16.87 -8.69 -25.43
CA SER A 184 16.40 -9.96 -26.01
C SER A 184 16.32 -11.07 -24.98
N LYS A 185 15.21 -11.84 -25.01
CA LYS A 185 15.03 -13.07 -24.20
C LYS A 185 16.08 -14.15 -24.47
N SER A 186 16.83 -14.05 -25.58
CA SER A 186 17.95 -14.95 -25.87
C SER A 186 19.21 -14.65 -25.03
N VAL A 187 19.27 -13.50 -24.36
CA VAL A 187 20.41 -13.15 -23.49
C VAL A 187 20.36 -13.99 -22.23
N LEU A 188 21.27 -14.95 -22.13
CA LEU A 188 21.38 -15.82 -20.96
C LEU A 188 21.90 -15.04 -19.73
N ILE A 189 21.44 -15.43 -18.54
CA ILE A 189 21.95 -14.89 -17.27
C ILE A 189 23.48 -15.06 -17.12
N SER A 190 24.04 -16.10 -17.72
CA SER A 190 25.49 -16.37 -17.75
C SER A 190 26.29 -15.35 -18.59
N ALA A 191 25.62 -14.55 -19.41
CA ALA A 191 26.24 -13.47 -20.18
C ALA A 191 26.62 -12.26 -19.31
N ASN A 192 26.31 -12.28 -18.01
CA ASN A 192 26.68 -11.24 -17.05
C ASN A 192 26.00 -9.87 -17.33
N VAL A 193 24.84 -9.89 -18.00
CA VAL A 193 24.06 -8.68 -18.35
C VAL A 193 22.96 -8.40 -17.32
N TRP A 194 22.27 -9.45 -16.89
CA TRP A 194 21.17 -9.38 -15.94
C TRP A 194 21.27 -10.50 -14.91
N ASP A 195 20.58 -10.33 -13.79
CA ASP A 195 20.41 -11.36 -12.77
C ASP A 195 19.02 -11.24 -12.14
N ARG A 196 18.67 -12.18 -11.26
CA ARG A 196 17.46 -12.10 -10.43
C ARG A 196 17.74 -11.20 -9.25
N GLU A 197 17.00 -10.10 -9.18
CA GLU A 197 16.94 -9.25 -8.00
C GLU A 197 15.90 -9.81 -7.03
N HIS A 198 16.28 -9.87 -5.76
CA HIS A 198 15.36 -10.11 -4.64
C HIS A 198 15.05 -8.75 -4.03
N VAL A 199 13.92 -8.14 -4.41
CA VAL A 199 13.60 -6.75 -4.02
C VAL A 199 13.57 -6.63 -2.50
N TRP A 200 12.95 -7.56 -1.78
CA TRP A 200 13.31 -7.81 -0.39
C TRP A 200 14.59 -8.63 -0.31
N ALA A 201 15.68 -8.01 0.13
CA ALA A 201 16.99 -8.67 0.18
C ALA A 201 16.98 -9.91 1.09
N LYS A 202 17.44 -11.04 0.56
CA LYS A 202 17.58 -12.32 1.30
C LYS A 202 18.30 -12.18 2.64
N SER A 203 19.32 -11.33 2.71
CA SER A 203 20.13 -11.14 3.92
C SER A 203 19.38 -10.43 5.04
N HIS A 204 18.31 -9.68 4.73
CA HIS A 204 17.45 -9.07 5.73
C HIS A 204 16.37 -10.07 6.16
N GLY A 205 15.82 -10.90 5.26
CA GLY A 205 14.83 -11.92 5.65
C GLY A 205 15.39 -13.28 6.09
N GLY A 206 16.70 -13.51 6.08
CA GLY A 206 17.31 -14.77 6.50
C GLY A 206 16.94 -15.99 5.63
N PHE A 207 16.54 -15.79 4.37
CA PHE A 207 16.05 -16.86 3.50
C PHE A 207 16.97 -17.19 2.32
N SER A 208 16.74 -18.34 1.67
CA SER A 208 17.60 -18.86 0.59
C SER A 208 16.90 -18.80 -0.76
N ASN A 209 17.64 -18.92 -1.87
CA ASN A 209 17.07 -18.94 -3.22
C ASN A 209 15.98 -19.99 -3.45
N ASN A 210 16.00 -21.09 -2.69
CA ASN A 210 15.10 -22.22 -2.85
C ASN A 210 14.07 -22.32 -1.70
N SER A 211 14.01 -21.38 -0.77
CA SER A 211 12.92 -21.31 0.22
C SER A 211 11.70 -20.61 -0.37
N ILE A 212 10.55 -20.74 0.27
CA ILE A 212 9.28 -20.13 -0.16
C ILE A 212 9.45 -18.63 -0.52
N PRO A 213 9.96 -17.75 0.38
CA PRO A 213 10.19 -16.33 0.08
C PRO A 213 11.28 -16.06 -0.97
N GLY A 214 12.23 -16.98 -1.14
CA GLY A 214 13.30 -16.80 -2.14
C GLY A 214 12.90 -17.20 -3.55
N SER A 215 11.79 -17.92 -3.68
CA SER A 215 11.19 -18.34 -4.96
C SER A 215 9.91 -17.59 -5.32
N ASP A 216 9.45 -16.69 -4.44
CA ASP A 216 8.26 -15.88 -4.68
C ASP A 216 8.49 -14.95 -5.88
N LEU A 217 7.62 -15.06 -6.89
CA LEU A 217 7.77 -14.30 -8.12
C LEU A 217 7.40 -12.82 -7.94
N HIS A 218 6.57 -12.46 -6.96
CA HIS A 218 6.28 -11.05 -6.66
C HIS A 218 7.53 -10.34 -6.13
N ASN A 219 8.41 -11.05 -5.42
CA ASN A 219 9.68 -10.53 -4.90
C ASN A 219 10.85 -10.54 -5.91
N LEU A 220 10.71 -11.28 -7.01
CA LEU A 220 11.78 -11.49 -7.98
C LEU A 220 11.61 -10.59 -9.20
N LYS A 221 12.67 -9.86 -9.55
CA LYS A 221 12.71 -9.03 -10.78
C LYS A 221 13.92 -9.38 -11.65
N PRO A 222 13.83 -9.36 -12.98
CA PRO A 222 15.01 -9.45 -13.84
C PRO A 222 15.70 -8.09 -13.86
N SER A 223 16.84 -7.96 -13.18
CA SER A 223 17.52 -6.65 -13.02
C SER A 223 18.82 -6.59 -13.80
N ASN A 224 19.19 -5.38 -14.24
CA ASN A 224 20.54 -5.09 -14.72
C ASN A 224 21.57 -5.54 -13.66
N LYS A 225 22.54 -6.35 -14.07
CA LYS A 225 23.44 -7.00 -13.10
C LYS A 225 24.28 -6.01 -12.31
N THR A 226 24.70 -4.90 -12.91
CA THR A 226 25.47 -3.86 -12.20
C THR A 226 24.59 -3.14 -11.19
N ALA A 227 23.34 -2.81 -11.56
CA ALA A 227 22.38 -2.23 -10.63
C ALA A 227 22.08 -3.18 -9.46
N ASN A 228 21.76 -4.44 -9.74
CA ASN A 228 21.54 -5.47 -8.73
C ASN A 228 22.74 -5.61 -7.76
N ASN A 229 23.95 -5.73 -8.29
CA ASN A 229 25.15 -5.83 -7.45
C ASN A 229 25.38 -4.57 -6.61
N ARG A 230 25.08 -3.39 -7.17
CA ARG A 230 25.25 -2.13 -6.45
C ARG A 230 24.21 -1.96 -5.35
N ARG A 231 22.96 -2.34 -5.61
CA ARG A 231 21.88 -2.40 -4.63
C ARG A 231 22.26 -3.36 -3.50
N GLY A 232 22.67 -4.59 -3.84
CA GLY A 232 23.07 -5.59 -2.87
C GLY A 232 21.99 -5.86 -1.82
N ASN A 233 22.19 -5.35 -0.61
CA ASN A 233 21.23 -5.41 0.48
C ASN A 233 20.96 -4.03 1.11
N LEU A 234 21.23 -2.95 0.39
CA LEU A 234 20.88 -1.61 0.84
C LEU A 234 19.37 -1.51 1.04
N ASP A 235 18.98 -0.77 2.07
CA ASP A 235 17.59 -0.41 2.33
C ASP A 235 17.10 0.57 1.24
N PHE A 236 15.79 0.63 1.02
CA PHE A 236 15.20 1.64 0.12
C PHE A 236 14.92 2.95 0.86
N ASP A 237 15.46 4.04 0.33
CA ASP A 237 15.30 5.43 0.81
C ASP A 237 15.68 6.36 -0.36
N GLU A 238 15.56 7.68 -0.16
CA GLU A 238 16.17 8.68 -1.04
C GLU A 238 17.68 8.43 -1.10
N GLY A 239 18.22 8.30 -2.31
CA GLY A 239 19.58 7.86 -2.54
C GLY A 239 20.56 9.02 -2.44
N GLY A 240 21.72 8.85 -3.06
CA GLY A 240 22.75 9.88 -3.11
C GLY A 240 23.24 10.15 -4.52
N THR A 241 24.31 9.47 -4.90
CA THR A 241 24.95 9.72 -6.19
C THR A 241 24.33 8.86 -7.27
N ARG A 242 24.13 9.44 -8.45
CA ARG A 242 23.66 8.71 -9.62
C ARG A 242 24.51 7.47 -9.88
N LEU A 243 23.85 6.34 -10.11
CA LEU A 243 24.50 5.11 -10.53
C LEU A 243 24.77 5.14 -12.04
N GLU A 244 26.03 4.97 -12.41
CA GLU A 244 26.44 4.95 -13.82
C GLU A 244 26.30 3.54 -14.42
N ILE A 245 25.18 3.32 -15.11
CA ILE A 245 24.89 2.14 -15.93
C ILE A 245 24.23 2.56 -17.25
N THR A 246 24.04 1.61 -18.16
CA THR A 246 23.21 1.82 -19.35
C THR A 246 21.73 1.75 -18.96
N TYR A 247 21.03 2.85 -19.19
CA TYR A 247 19.58 2.97 -19.01
C TYR A 247 18.83 2.78 -20.32
N GLY A 248 17.57 2.37 -20.22
CA GLY A 248 16.63 2.34 -21.33
C GLY A 248 16.39 3.75 -21.89
N PRO A 249 15.99 3.88 -23.16
CA PRO A 249 15.61 5.17 -23.73
C PRO A 249 14.48 5.82 -22.92
N GLY A 250 14.69 7.07 -22.48
CA GLY A 250 13.67 7.83 -21.75
C GLY A 250 13.58 7.53 -20.25
N SER A 251 14.33 6.55 -19.73
CA SER A 251 14.36 6.26 -18.30
C SER A 251 15.09 7.34 -17.51
N THR A 252 14.60 7.60 -16.31
CA THR A 252 15.34 8.32 -15.25
C THR A 252 16.45 7.44 -14.65
N PHE A 253 17.06 7.86 -13.53
CA PHE A 253 18.28 7.26 -12.99
C PHE A 253 18.09 6.70 -11.59
N ASN A 254 18.92 5.73 -11.22
CA ASN A 254 19.01 5.28 -9.83
C ASN A 254 20.04 6.13 -9.09
N TYR A 255 19.85 6.29 -7.78
CA TYR A 255 20.76 6.99 -6.89
C TYR A 255 21.14 6.10 -5.72
N VAL A 256 22.40 6.13 -5.31
CA VAL A 256 22.93 5.22 -4.30
C VAL A 256 23.89 5.97 -3.38
N ASP A 257 23.79 5.70 -2.09
CA ASP A 257 24.77 6.18 -1.10
C ASP A 257 25.41 5.02 -0.32
N SER A 258 25.74 5.23 0.96
CA SER A 258 26.34 4.21 1.82
C SER A 258 25.36 3.19 2.41
N ASN A 259 24.07 3.54 2.52
CA ASN A 259 23.07 2.73 3.22
C ASN A 259 21.73 2.61 2.47
N SER A 260 21.52 3.40 1.42
CA SER A 260 20.27 3.42 0.66
C SER A 260 20.47 3.23 -0.85
N PHE A 261 19.41 2.72 -1.46
CA PHE A 261 19.22 2.69 -2.90
C PHE A 261 17.88 3.34 -3.25
N GLU A 262 17.93 4.33 -4.13
CA GLU A 262 16.76 4.94 -4.76
C GLU A 262 16.69 4.44 -6.21
N PRO A 263 15.63 3.73 -6.60
CA PRO A 263 15.47 3.32 -7.98
C PRO A 263 15.10 4.52 -8.86
N ARG A 264 15.19 4.34 -10.18
CA ARG A 264 14.60 5.25 -11.17
C ARG A 264 13.12 5.53 -10.83
N ASP A 265 12.64 6.70 -11.22
CA ASP A 265 11.31 7.19 -10.84
C ASP A 265 10.19 6.22 -11.24
N GLU A 266 10.33 5.54 -12.38
CA GLU A 266 9.33 4.61 -12.90
C GLU A 266 9.53 3.15 -12.42
N ASP A 267 10.28 2.96 -11.32
CA ASP A 267 10.35 1.71 -10.54
C ASP A 267 10.03 1.98 -9.05
N LYS A 268 9.77 3.23 -8.63
CA LYS A 268 9.63 3.61 -7.22
C LYS A 268 8.39 2.96 -6.59
N GLY A 269 7.27 3.00 -7.30
CA GLY A 269 6.01 2.41 -6.90
C GLY A 269 6.07 0.89 -6.93
N ASP A 270 6.68 0.31 -7.97
CA ASP A 270 6.95 -1.14 -8.06
C ASP A 270 7.69 -1.64 -6.82
N VAL A 271 8.79 -0.97 -6.45
CA VAL A 271 9.56 -1.32 -5.27
C VAL A 271 8.69 -1.23 -4.02
N ALA A 272 7.95 -0.13 -3.85
CA ALA A 272 7.07 0.05 -2.70
C ALA A 272 6.05 -1.08 -2.57
N ARG A 273 5.29 -1.37 -3.63
CA ARG A 273 4.25 -2.42 -3.63
C ARG A 273 4.80 -3.82 -3.45
N ILE A 274 6.01 -4.11 -3.93
CA ILE A 274 6.67 -5.39 -3.66
C ILE A 274 7.10 -5.50 -2.19
N ILE A 275 7.63 -4.42 -1.60
CA ILE A 275 8.03 -4.42 -0.20
C ILE A 275 6.82 -4.51 0.74
N PHE A 276 5.73 -3.79 0.44
CA PHE A 276 4.46 -3.93 1.17
C PHE A 276 3.92 -5.35 1.09
N TYR A 277 3.88 -5.95 -0.10
CA TYR A 277 3.48 -7.35 -0.29
C TYR A 277 4.32 -8.30 0.57
N MET A 278 5.65 -8.17 0.55
CA MET A 278 6.53 -9.07 1.30
C MET A 278 6.31 -8.96 2.82
N ALA A 279 6.05 -7.76 3.34
CA ALA A 279 5.77 -7.54 4.75
C ALA A 279 4.38 -8.05 5.20
N VAL A 280 3.39 -8.06 4.30
CA VAL A 280 2.08 -8.66 4.60
C VAL A 280 2.09 -10.17 4.41
N ARG A 281 2.76 -10.67 3.37
CA ARG A 281 2.78 -12.10 3.05
C ARG A 281 3.49 -12.93 4.12
N TYR A 282 4.57 -12.40 4.69
CA TYR A 282 5.48 -13.18 5.53
C TYR A 282 5.50 -12.64 6.97
N GLU A 283 4.52 -13.04 7.79
CA GLU A 283 4.40 -12.65 9.21
C GLU A 283 5.04 -13.66 10.20
N GLY A 284 5.77 -14.66 9.70
CA GLY A 284 6.48 -15.65 10.53
C GLY A 284 5.59 -16.63 11.32
N ASP A 285 4.29 -16.66 11.04
CA ASP A 285 3.31 -17.56 11.65
C ASP A 285 3.35 -18.99 11.07
N LYS A 286 3.85 -19.13 9.83
CA LYS A 286 4.10 -20.42 9.16
C LYS A 286 5.53 -20.92 9.38
N SER A 287 5.66 -22.21 9.70
CA SER A 287 6.96 -22.84 9.94
C SER A 287 7.88 -22.76 8.71
N GLY A 288 9.05 -22.15 8.90
CA GLY A 288 10.06 -21.99 7.84
C GLY A 288 9.87 -20.72 7.00
N GLU A 289 8.89 -19.88 7.33
CA GLU A 289 8.73 -18.54 6.78
C GLU A 289 9.31 -17.50 7.73
N PRO A 290 9.93 -16.42 7.21
CA PRO A 290 10.42 -15.33 8.03
C PRO A 290 9.27 -14.43 8.50
N ASP A 291 9.55 -13.64 9.54
CA ASP A 291 8.73 -12.52 9.98
C ASP A 291 9.33 -11.24 9.39
N LEU A 292 8.76 -10.75 8.29
CA LEU A 292 9.21 -9.58 7.54
C LEU A 292 8.36 -8.38 7.93
N GLU A 293 9.00 -7.35 8.47
CA GLU A 293 8.31 -6.17 8.97
C GLU A 293 8.84 -4.89 8.33
N LEU A 294 8.01 -3.85 8.28
CA LEU A 294 8.46 -2.53 7.86
C LEU A 294 8.83 -1.70 9.08
N ASN A 295 9.76 -0.77 8.89
CA ASN A 295 10.05 0.28 9.84
C ASN A 295 10.39 1.57 9.09
N ASP A 296 10.67 2.66 9.80
CA ASP A 296 11.09 3.91 9.17
C ASP A 296 12.60 4.16 9.32
N ARG A 297 13.43 3.14 9.07
CA ARG A 297 14.89 3.21 9.22
C ARG A 297 15.63 2.56 8.05
N VAL A 298 16.85 3.03 7.85
CA VAL A 298 17.89 2.38 7.04
C VAL A 298 18.96 1.76 7.93
N ASN A 299 19.87 0.98 7.34
CA ASN A 299 20.90 0.21 8.03
C ASN A 299 20.34 -0.87 8.97
N ASN A 300 19.31 -1.59 8.51
CA ASN A 300 18.68 -2.65 9.30
C ASN A 300 19.57 -3.89 9.50
N GLY A 301 20.71 -3.96 8.79
CA GLY A 301 21.74 -4.98 9.00
C GLY A 301 21.29 -6.36 8.53
N LYS A 302 20.96 -7.25 9.47
CA LYS A 302 20.41 -8.59 9.18
C LYS A 302 19.01 -8.78 9.75
N ASN A 303 18.45 -7.74 10.37
CA ASN A 303 17.09 -7.81 10.86
C ASN A 303 16.13 -7.83 9.68
N PRO A 304 14.95 -8.46 9.82
CA PRO A 304 13.99 -8.60 8.74
C PRO A 304 13.15 -7.34 8.56
N TYR A 305 13.85 -6.22 8.36
CA TYR A 305 13.30 -4.94 7.99
C TYR A 305 13.86 -4.50 6.64
N MET A 306 13.06 -3.82 5.83
CA MET A 306 13.48 -3.33 4.53
C MET A 306 12.90 -1.96 4.20
N GLY A 307 13.80 -1.01 3.97
CA GLY A 307 13.44 0.34 3.54
C GLY A 307 12.73 1.18 4.60
N ARG A 308 12.54 2.46 4.28
CA ARG A 308 11.79 3.40 5.11
C ARG A 308 10.34 3.46 4.68
N VAL A 309 9.42 2.99 5.53
CA VAL A 309 7.99 2.95 5.23
C VAL A 309 7.44 4.32 4.79
N SER A 310 7.89 5.43 5.39
CA SER A 310 7.45 6.77 4.97
C SER A 310 7.84 7.12 3.53
N VAL A 311 8.99 6.64 3.07
CA VAL A 311 9.49 6.85 1.70
C VAL A 311 8.81 5.89 0.73
N LEU A 312 8.56 4.64 1.13
CA LEU A 312 7.83 3.68 0.32
C LEU A 312 6.37 4.16 0.08
N LEU A 313 5.71 4.72 1.10
CA LEU A 313 4.37 5.31 0.94
C LEU A 313 4.40 6.51 -0.02
N LYS A 314 5.39 7.40 0.13
CA LYS A 314 5.61 8.50 -0.81
C LYS A 314 5.78 7.98 -2.25
N TRP A 315 6.65 6.99 -2.46
CA TRP A 315 6.90 6.39 -3.77
C TRP A 315 5.67 5.72 -4.36
N ASN A 316 4.85 5.05 -3.54
CA ASN A 316 3.58 4.47 -3.99
C ASN A 316 2.60 5.52 -4.52
N ARG A 317 2.59 6.74 -3.95
CA ARG A 317 1.78 7.86 -4.43
C ARG A 317 2.36 8.52 -5.69
N GLU A 318 3.67 8.67 -5.74
CA GLU A 318 4.38 9.39 -6.82
C GLU A 318 4.50 8.55 -8.11
N ASP A 319 4.53 7.22 -7.99
CA ASP A 319 4.61 6.27 -9.10
C ASP A 319 3.40 5.30 -9.06
N PRO A 320 2.24 5.73 -9.63
CA PRO A 320 1.02 4.94 -9.66
C PRO A 320 1.17 3.64 -10.44
N VAL A 321 0.35 2.65 -10.10
CA VAL A 321 0.33 1.35 -10.80
C VAL A 321 0.05 1.54 -12.29
N ASP A 322 0.95 1.03 -13.13
CA ASP A 322 0.81 1.05 -14.58
C ASP A 322 0.31 -0.27 -15.17
N ASP A 323 0.12 -0.31 -16.50
CA ASP A 323 -0.35 -1.51 -17.20
C ASP A 323 0.70 -2.63 -17.21
N PHE A 324 1.99 -2.30 -17.10
CA PHE A 324 3.07 -3.28 -17.05
C PHE A 324 3.01 -4.05 -15.73
N GLU A 325 2.86 -3.36 -14.60
CA GLU A 325 2.69 -3.98 -13.29
C GLU A 325 1.40 -4.81 -13.18
N LYS A 326 0.28 -4.30 -13.69
CA LYS A 326 -0.99 -5.05 -13.72
C LYS A 326 -0.83 -6.36 -14.49
N ASN A 327 -0.25 -6.31 -15.68
CA ASN A 327 0.03 -7.50 -16.48
C ASN A 327 0.99 -8.45 -15.74
N ARG A 328 2.03 -7.91 -15.10
CA ARG A 328 2.96 -8.69 -14.30
C ARG A 328 2.23 -9.44 -13.18
N ASN A 329 1.34 -8.77 -12.45
CA ASN A 329 0.53 -9.35 -11.38
C ASN A 329 -0.36 -10.49 -11.91
N GLU A 330 -1.01 -10.32 -13.06
CA GLU A 330 -1.82 -11.37 -13.70
C GLU A 330 -0.99 -12.58 -14.14
N VAL A 331 0.15 -12.35 -14.79
CA VAL A 331 1.05 -13.43 -15.21
C VAL A 331 1.51 -14.23 -14.00
N ILE A 332 1.91 -13.53 -12.93
CA ILE A 332 2.39 -14.17 -11.71
C ILE A 332 1.25 -14.92 -11.01
N TYR A 333 0.06 -14.34 -10.90
CA TYR A 333 -1.12 -15.01 -10.35
C TYR A 333 -1.40 -16.33 -11.08
N SER A 334 -1.30 -16.36 -12.41
CA SER A 334 -1.48 -17.59 -13.20
C SER A 334 -0.42 -18.69 -12.93
N ILE A 335 0.70 -18.33 -12.30
CA ILE A 335 1.84 -19.24 -12.02
C ILE A 335 1.86 -19.66 -10.55
N GLN A 336 1.81 -18.70 -9.62
CA GLN A 336 1.94 -18.96 -8.19
C GLN A 336 0.60 -18.96 -7.43
N GLY A 337 -0.48 -18.47 -8.01
CA GLY A 337 -1.84 -18.62 -7.45
C GLY A 337 -2.24 -17.58 -6.41
N ASN A 338 -1.36 -16.63 -6.06
CA ASN A 338 -1.67 -15.47 -5.22
C ASN A 338 -1.34 -14.16 -5.92
N ARG A 339 -2.08 -13.10 -5.58
CA ARG A 339 -1.91 -11.75 -6.15
C ARG A 339 -1.08 -10.87 -5.23
N ASN A 340 -0.51 -9.79 -5.76
CA ASN A 340 -0.02 -8.69 -4.95
C ASN A 340 -1.17 -7.68 -4.75
N PRO A 341 -1.77 -7.61 -3.54
CA PRO A 341 -2.90 -6.72 -3.28
C PRO A 341 -2.57 -5.24 -3.46
N PHE A 342 -1.31 -4.86 -3.29
CA PHE A 342 -0.89 -3.47 -3.42
C PHE A 342 -0.76 -3.04 -4.88
N ILE A 343 -0.73 -3.98 -5.84
CA ILE A 343 -0.86 -3.67 -7.27
C ILE A 343 -2.34 -3.59 -7.67
N ASP A 344 -3.18 -4.49 -7.15
CA ASP A 344 -4.62 -4.49 -7.46
C ASP A 344 -5.34 -3.31 -6.78
N ASN A 345 -4.90 -2.90 -5.59
CA ASN A 345 -5.35 -1.70 -4.89
C ASN A 345 -4.18 -1.04 -4.12
N PRO A 346 -3.54 0.00 -4.70
CA PRO A 346 -2.42 0.69 -4.05
C PRO A 346 -2.80 1.43 -2.77
N ASP A 347 -4.07 1.73 -2.55
CA ASP A 347 -4.55 2.44 -1.34
C ASP A 347 -4.44 1.57 -0.08
N PHE A 348 -4.35 0.24 -0.21
CA PHE A 348 -4.12 -0.66 0.92
C PHE A 348 -2.85 -0.32 1.69
N ALA A 349 -1.83 0.25 1.04
CA ALA A 349 -0.61 0.66 1.72
C ALA A 349 -0.89 1.79 2.71
N GLU A 350 -1.64 2.81 2.30
CA GLU A 350 -2.04 3.93 3.14
C GLU A 350 -3.02 3.48 4.24
N MET A 351 -3.94 2.58 3.92
CA MET A 351 -4.88 2.05 4.91
C MET A 351 -4.21 1.24 6.02
N ILE A 352 -3.01 0.69 5.79
CA ILE A 352 -2.26 -0.08 6.79
C ILE A 352 -1.23 0.79 7.53
N TRP A 353 -0.46 1.61 6.80
CA TRP A 353 0.71 2.31 7.35
C TRP A 353 0.68 3.85 7.21
N GLY A 354 -0.36 4.43 6.60
CA GLY A 354 -0.48 5.85 6.26
C GLY A 354 -0.83 6.80 7.41
#